data_AF-A0A136JMX5-F1
#
_entry.id   AF-A0A136JMX5-F1
#
_cell.length_a   1.000
_cell.length_b   1.000
_cell.length_c   1.000
_cell.angle_alpha   90.00
_cell.angle_beta   90.00
_cell.angle_gamma   90.00
#
_symmetry.space_group_name_H-M   'P 1'
#
loop_
_entity.id
_entity.type
_entity.pdbx_description
1 polymer ?
#
loop_
_entity_poly.entity_id
_entity_poly.type
_entity_poly.pdbx_seq_one_letter_code
_entity_poly.pdbx_strand_id
1 'polypeptide(L)'
;MCLNHEYAPMTSAWAETHSMFVDTLFSSIEWKTRYALDKEGNAYPLELFKAKEEKLNLLKPMRILSIIFVATFEREVHELAEPTAEKIIELAKANYKKFYDLSEDSVRVLSIPHIYSWQSSCSYHGYGLAEIALSQWREYFYKKYGYIVDNPKVGKEMKKAWQWGSAKDFQECIRLATGKKLSSQALIKEITMTPAQVLKRAKLRLKTMKAVKSYTKPVNLKAKIKMVHGKKTITDNKISFEVMAEKYAKWMNNLNRLN
;
A
#
# COMPACT_ATOMS: atom_id res chain seq x y z
N MET A 1 6.29 -21.49 11.18
CA MET A 1 6.14 -20.27 11.99
C MET A 1 6.54 -19.11 11.08
N CYS A 2 5.58 -18.35 10.51
CA CYS A 2 5.91 -17.06 9.90
C CYS A 2 6.04 -16.08 11.05
N LEU A 3 7.25 -15.87 11.53
CA LEU A 3 7.55 -14.75 12.41
C LEU A 3 7.53 -13.50 11.53
N ASN A 4 6.49 -12.69 11.69
CA ASN A 4 6.53 -11.29 11.26
C ASN A 4 7.41 -10.54 12.26
N HIS A 5 8.73 -10.73 12.18
CA HIS A 5 9.62 -9.67 12.65
C HIS A 5 9.55 -8.61 11.55
N GLU A 6 9.03 -7.42 11.89
CA GLU A 6 9.06 -6.27 10.98
C GLU A 6 10.50 -5.96 10.49
N TYR A 7 11.55 -6.53 11.12
CA TYR A 7 12.89 -6.63 10.54
C TYR A 7 13.63 -7.95 10.84
N ALA A 8 13.86 -8.76 9.80
CA ALA A 8 15.16 -9.07 9.15
C ALA A 8 14.99 -10.24 8.12
N PRO A 9 15.58 -10.18 6.89
CA PRO A 9 16.79 -9.45 6.56
C PRO A 9 16.69 -8.59 5.25
N MET A 10 15.49 -8.22 4.81
CA MET A 10 15.28 -7.31 3.65
C MET A 10 15.16 -5.84 4.09
N THR A 11 15.50 -4.88 3.22
CA THR A 11 15.36 -3.44 3.55
C THR A 11 13.89 -3.06 3.77
N SER A 12 13.65 -2.06 4.61
CA SER A 12 12.32 -1.49 4.86
C SER A 12 11.60 -1.14 3.57
N ALA A 13 12.30 -0.44 2.67
CA ALA A 13 11.79 -0.06 1.36
C ALA A 13 11.36 -1.27 0.50
N TRP A 14 12.10 -2.39 0.56
CA TRP A 14 11.73 -3.58 -0.20
C TRP A 14 10.50 -4.26 0.39
N ALA A 15 10.45 -4.41 1.73
CA ALA A 15 9.28 -4.95 2.42
C ALA A 15 8.03 -4.12 2.11
N GLU A 16 8.14 -2.79 2.21
CA GLU A 16 7.04 -1.87 1.92
C GLU A 16 6.64 -1.85 0.44
N THR A 17 7.58 -2.09 -0.48
CA THR A 17 7.24 -2.24 -1.90
C THR A 17 6.25 -3.41 -2.11
N HIS A 18 6.40 -4.51 -1.38
CA HIS A 18 5.49 -5.65 -1.46
C HIS A 18 4.15 -5.39 -0.77
N SER A 19 4.16 -4.81 0.43
CA SER A 19 2.92 -4.47 1.17
C SER A 19 2.04 -3.54 0.33
N MET A 20 2.62 -2.44 -0.15
CA MET A 20 1.91 -1.45 -0.95
C MET A 20 1.48 -2.00 -2.31
N PHE A 21 2.23 -2.95 -2.89
CA PHE A 21 1.78 -3.61 -4.11
C PHE A 21 0.45 -4.33 -3.90
N VAL A 22 0.30 -5.05 -2.79
CA VAL A 22 -0.95 -5.75 -2.46
C VAL A 22 -2.06 -4.74 -2.15
N ASP A 23 -1.79 -3.68 -1.39
CA ASP A 23 -2.77 -2.62 -1.11
C ASP A 23 -3.31 -1.96 -2.39
N THR A 24 -2.43 -1.73 -3.36
CA THR A 24 -2.80 -1.13 -4.63
C THR A 24 -3.56 -2.06 -5.57
N LEU A 25 -3.71 -3.35 -5.25
CA LEU A 25 -4.69 -4.22 -5.91
C LEU A 25 -6.10 -3.77 -5.51
N PHE A 26 -6.37 -3.66 -4.20
CA PHE A 26 -7.69 -3.28 -3.67
C PHE A 26 -8.11 -1.86 -4.05
N SER A 27 -7.15 -0.95 -4.18
CA SER A 27 -7.45 0.44 -4.57
C SER A 27 -7.73 0.59 -6.07
N SER A 28 -7.37 -0.39 -6.90
CA SER A 28 -7.53 -0.36 -8.35
C SER A 28 -8.99 -0.43 -8.79
N ILE A 29 -9.30 0.18 -9.94
CA ILE A 29 -10.66 0.12 -10.51
C ILE A 29 -10.99 -1.29 -10.99
N GLU A 30 -10.00 -2.03 -11.49
CA GLU A 30 -10.15 -3.43 -11.91
C GLU A 30 -10.63 -4.32 -10.76
N TRP A 31 -10.00 -4.21 -9.59
CA TRP A 31 -10.38 -5.00 -8.42
C TRP A 31 -11.73 -4.53 -7.87
N LYS A 32 -11.94 -3.22 -7.71
CA LYS A 32 -13.20 -2.67 -7.17
C LYS A 32 -14.41 -3.07 -7.99
N THR A 33 -14.35 -2.93 -9.32
CA THR A 33 -15.47 -3.31 -10.18
C THR A 33 -15.71 -4.82 -10.18
N ARG A 34 -14.69 -5.65 -9.93
CA ARG A 34 -14.86 -7.11 -9.91
C ARG A 34 -15.31 -7.67 -8.57
N TYR A 35 -14.79 -7.12 -7.46
CA TYR A 35 -14.86 -7.74 -6.14
C TYR A 35 -15.53 -6.88 -5.07
N ALA A 36 -15.59 -5.55 -5.24
CA ALA A 36 -16.31 -4.67 -4.32
C ALA A 36 -17.78 -4.55 -4.76
N LEU A 37 -18.52 -5.64 -4.57
CA LEU A 37 -19.96 -5.70 -4.85
C LEU A 37 -20.75 -5.15 -3.65
N ASP A 38 -21.86 -4.48 -3.93
CA ASP A 38 -22.83 -4.11 -2.89
C ASP A 38 -23.67 -5.34 -2.45
N LYS A 39 -24.66 -5.12 -1.59
CA LYS A 39 -25.51 -6.21 -1.03
C LYS A 39 -26.38 -6.84 -2.11
N GLU A 40 -26.69 -6.08 -3.15
CA GLU A 40 -27.51 -6.46 -4.30
C GLU A 40 -26.65 -7.13 -5.41
N GLY A 41 -25.32 -7.15 -5.25
CA GLY A 41 -24.37 -7.75 -6.19
C GLY A 41 -23.92 -6.80 -7.31
N ASN A 42 -24.24 -5.52 -7.26
CA ASN A 42 -23.80 -4.54 -8.25
C ASN A 42 -22.33 -4.17 -8.05
N ALA A 43 -21.63 -4.01 -9.17
CA ALA A 43 -20.23 -3.61 -9.18
C ALA A 43 -20.02 -2.14 -8.81
N TYR A 44 -18.84 -1.83 -8.25
CA TYR A 44 -18.40 -0.46 -8.03
C TYR A 44 -18.58 0.42 -9.29
N PRO A 45 -19.42 1.48 -9.23
CA PRO A 45 -19.78 2.26 -10.43
C PRO A 45 -18.62 3.10 -10.97
N LEU A 46 -18.47 3.12 -12.31
CA LEU A 46 -17.48 3.97 -12.97
C LEU A 46 -17.76 5.47 -12.74
N GLU A 47 -19.02 5.88 -12.61
CA GLU A 47 -19.36 7.26 -12.31
C GLU A 47 -18.89 7.69 -10.91
N LEU A 48 -18.95 6.78 -9.92
CA LEU A 48 -18.38 7.03 -8.60
C LEU A 48 -16.85 7.14 -8.64
N PHE A 49 -16.19 6.30 -9.46
CA PHE A 49 -14.75 6.45 -9.73
C PHE A 49 -14.42 7.83 -10.30
N LYS A 50 -15.15 8.25 -11.33
CA LYS A 50 -14.98 9.54 -12.00
C LYS A 50 -15.16 10.70 -11.03
N ALA A 51 -16.27 10.73 -10.29
CA ALA A 51 -16.54 11.78 -9.31
C ALA A 51 -15.45 11.88 -8.23
N LYS A 52 -14.90 10.74 -7.79
CA LYS A 52 -13.78 10.72 -6.85
C LYS A 52 -12.51 11.32 -7.46
N GLU A 53 -12.15 10.91 -8.67
CA GLU A 53 -10.96 11.44 -9.35
C GLU A 53 -11.09 12.94 -9.62
N GLU A 54 -12.25 13.43 -10.06
CA GLU A 54 -12.47 14.87 -10.28
C GLU A 54 -12.26 15.71 -9.02
N LYS A 55 -12.66 15.20 -7.84
CA LYS A 55 -12.52 15.92 -6.57
C LYS A 55 -11.14 15.78 -5.93
N LEU A 56 -10.50 14.61 -6.03
CA LEU A 56 -9.33 14.29 -5.21
C LEU A 56 -8.01 14.20 -6.00
N ASN A 57 -8.03 14.28 -7.34
CA ASN A 57 -6.81 14.12 -8.14
C ASN A 57 -5.73 15.14 -7.79
N LEU A 58 -6.11 16.38 -7.44
CA LEU A 58 -5.18 17.43 -7.02
C LEU A 58 -4.35 17.01 -5.79
N LEU A 59 -4.92 16.16 -4.93
CA LEU A 59 -4.28 15.72 -3.68
C LEU A 59 -3.35 14.52 -3.86
N LYS A 60 -3.17 13.97 -5.07
CA LYS A 60 -2.31 12.79 -5.30
C LYS A 60 -0.87 12.97 -4.82
N PRO A 61 -0.20 14.12 -5.05
CA PRO A 61 1.15 14.34 -4.53
C PRO A 61 1.23 14.31 -2.99
N MET A 62 0.12 14.57 -2.28
CA MET A 62 0.11 14.64 -0.82
C MET A 62 0.62 13.38 -0.16
N ARG A 63 0.45 12.21 -0.78
CA ARG A 63 0.98 10.95 -0.22
C ARG A 63 2.50 10.97 -0.11
N ILE A 64 3.21 11.28 -1.20
CA ILE A 64 4.67 11.31 -1.18
C ILE A 64 5.18 12.53 -0.41
N LEU A 65 4.49 13.68 -0.48
CA LEU A 65 4.82 14.86 0.31
C LEU A 65 4.70 14.59 1.82
N SER A 66 3.65 13.87 2.25
CA SER A 66 3.49 13.44 3.64
C SER A 66 4.65 12.55 4.10
N ILE A 67 5.20 11.72 3.21
CA ILE A 67 6.35 10.87 3.55
C ILE A 67 7.62 11.70 3.68
N ILE A 68 7.86 12.60 2.72
CA ILE A 68 9.04 13.49 2.74
C ILE A 68 8.99 14.41 3.96
N PHE A 69 7.80 14.89 4.33
CA PHE A 69 7.56 15.66 5.56
C PHE A 69 8.12 14.96 6.80
N VAL A 70 7.71 13.72 7.04
CA VAL A 70 8.15 12.97 8.23
C VAL A 70 9.63 12.64 8.15
N ALA A 71 10.11 12.16 7.00
CA ALA A 71 11.52 11.79 6.83
C ALA A 71 12.47 13.00 6.94
N THR A 72 12.04 14.18 6.48
CA THR A 72 12.82 15.42 6.60
C THR A 72 12.87 15.90 8.03
N PHE A 73 11.71 15.93 8.70
CA PHE A 73 11.64 16.28 10.11
C PHE A 73 12.51 15.36 10.96
N GLU A 74 12.40 14.05 10.78
CA GLU A 74 13.19 13.05 11.51
C GLU A 74 14.69 13.28 11.31
N ARG A 75 15.14 13.46 10.06
CA ARG A 75 16.54 13.80 9.76
C ARG A 75 16.99 15.07 10.49
N GLU A 76 16.23 16.15 10.37
CA GLU A 76 16.59 17.45 10.95
C GLU A 76 16.68 17.38 12.48
N VAL A 77 15.81 16.61 13.15
CA VAL A 77 15.90 16.37 14.59
C VAL A 77 17.17 15.60 14.96
N HIS A 78 17.52 14.56 14.21
CA HIS A 78 18.73 13.76 14.46
C HIS A 78 20.04 14.50 14.13
N GLU A 79 19.99 15.53 13.28
CA GLU A 79 21.13 16.39 12.95
C GLU A 79 21.34 17.55 13.95
N LEU A 80 20.44 17.75 14.91
CA LEU A 80 20.63 18.73 15.98
C LEU A 80 21.76 18.31 16.92
N ALA A 81 22.77 19.17 17.08
CA ALA A 81 23.83 18.98 18.08
C ALA A 81 23.28 19.03 19.52
N GLU A 82 22.27 19.88 19.76
CA GLU A 82 21.61 20.05 21.05
C GLU A 82 20.08 20.08 20.85
N PRO A 83 19.42 18.92 20.94
CA PRO A 83 17.97 18.84 20.79
C PRO A 83 17.27 19.38 22.04
N THR A 84 16.53 20.48 21.89
CA THR A 84 15.61 21.00 22.90
C THR A 84 14.16 20.87 22.42
N ALA A 85 13.20 20.88 23.36
CA ALA A 85 11.79 20.76 23.01
C ALA A 85 11.33 21.91 22.10
N GLU A 86 11.81 23.12 22.34
CA GLU A 86 11.51 24.32 21.56
C GLU A 86 11.99 24.16 20.11
N LYS A 87 13.26 23.77 19.92
CA LYS A 87 13.84 23.52 18.58
C LYS A 87 13.06 22.44 17.82
N ILE A 88 12.69 21.34 18.50
CA ILE A 88 11.92 20.26 17.88
C ILE A 88 10.52 20.73 17.47
N ILE A 89 9.84 21.52 18.30
CA ILE A 89 8.52 22.09 17.98
C ILE A 89 8.61 23.06 16.79
N GLU A 90 9.66 23.88 16.72
CA GLU A 90 9.89 24.79 15.59
C GLU A 90 10.13 24.02 14.29
N LEU A 91 10.96 22.98 14.31
CA LEU A 91 11.17 22.09 13.17
C LEU A 91 9.86 21.42 12.72
N ALA A 92 9.03 20.98 13.66
CA ALA A 92 7.75 20.35 13.35
C ALA A 92 6.82 21.30 12.57
N LYS A 93 6.68 22.53 13.05
CA LYS A 93 5.87 23.58 12.42
C LYS A 93 6.42 23.98 11.05
N ALA A 94 7.74 24.20 10.96
CA ALA A 94 8.40 24.59 9.71
C ALA A 94 8.24 23.51 8.62
N ASN A 95 8.45 22.23 8.97
CA ASN A 95 8.25 21.12 8.05
C ASN A 95 6.78 21.00 7.62
N TYR A 96 5.83 21.23 8.53
CA TYR A 96 4.41 21.13 8.20
C TYR A 96 4.00 22.16 7.15
N LYS A 97 4.36 23.43 7.37
CA LYS A 97 4.12 24.53 6.41
C LYS A 97 4.78 24.25 5.05
N LYS A 98 6.03 23.78 5.06
CA LYS A 98 6.81 23.50 3.84
C LYS A 98 6.19 22.43 2.94
N PHE A 99 5.62 21.37 3.51
CA PHE A 99 5.18 20.21 2.72
C PHE A 99 3.66 20.09 2.54
N TYR A 100 2.86 20.67 3.43
CA TYR A 100 1.40 20.68 3.30
C TYR A 100 0.85 21.96 2.67
N ASP A 101 1.66 23.02 2.54
CA ASP A 101 1.25 24.33 1.99
C ASP A 101 -0.03 24.86 2.65
N LEU A 102 -0.06 24.84 3.99
CA LEU A 102 -1.17 25.29 4.81
C LEU A 102 -0.79 26.54 5.61
N SER A 103 -1.76 27.42 5.85
CA SER A 103 -1.57 28.66 6.62
C SER A 103 -1.27 28.42 8.10
N GLU A 104 -1.79 27.32 8.64
CA GLU A 104 -1.72 27.00 10.06
C GLU A 104 -0.49 26.15 10.41
N ASP A 105 0.08 26.43 11.58
CA ASP A 105 1.09 25.58 12.20
C ASP A 105 0.49 24.27 12.68
N SER A 106 1.27 23.20 12.60
CA SER A 106 0.93 21.94 13.23
C SER A 106 2.16 21.21 13.73
N VAL A 107 2.04 20.58 14.89
CA VAL A 107 3.03 19.66 15.45
C VAL A 107 2.67 18.20 15.18
N ARG A 108 1.79 17.93 14.19
CA ARG A 108 1.27 16.59 13.90
C ARG A 108 2.35 15.53 13.70
N VAL A 109 3.53 15.88 13.20
CA VAL A 109 4.64 14.90 13.06
C VAL A 109 4.99 14.25 14.40
N LEU A 110 4.84 14.97 15.51
CA LEU A 110 5.13 14.47 16.85
C LEU A 110 4.15 13.39 17.33
N SER A 111 3.00 13.19 16.66
CA SER A 111 2.07 12.11 17.01
C SER A 111 2.32 10.82 16.22
N ILE A 112 3.31 10.80 15.33
CA ILE A 112 3.63 9.64 14.51
C ILE A 112 4.49 8.69 15.35
N PRO A 113 4.00 7.48 15.72
CA PRO A 113 4.74 6.60 16.62
C PRO A 113 6.05 6.06 16.02
N HIS A 114 6.12 5.96 14.68
CA HIS A 114 7.25 5.35 13.98
C HIS A 114 8.59 6.04 14.26
N ILE A 115 8.59 7.36 14.47
CA ILE A 115 9.83 8.12 14.70
C ILE A 115 10.41 7.92 16.11
N TYR A 116 9.61 7.37 17.04
CA TYR A 116 10.01 7.08 18.42
C TYR A 116 10.28 5.60 18.69
N SER A 117 9.82 4.71 17.80
CA SER A 117 10.02 3.28 17.97
C SER A 117 11.43 2.88 17.57
N TRP A 118 12.11 2.13 18.44
CA TRP A 118 13.44 1.57 18.18
C TRP A 118 13.54 0.93 16.79
N GLN A 119 12.51 0.19 16.39
CA GLN A 119 12.54 -0.65 15.19
C GLN A 119 12.27 0.14 13.89
N SER A 120 11.81 1.39 13.97
CA SER A 120 11.41 2.17 12.79
C SER A 120 11.94 3.60 12.76
N SER A 121 12.60 4.08 13.82
CA SER A 121 13.24 5.39 13.83
C SER A 121 14.34 5.46 12.76
N CYS A 122 14.53 6.64 12.17
CA CYS A 122 15.41 6.93 11.04
C CYS A 122 15.12 6.12 9.76
N SER A 123 13.98 5.44 9.66
CA SER A 123 13.65 4.55 8.55
C SER A 123 12.49 5.03 7.67
N TYR A 124 11.85 6.16 8.02
CA TYR A 124 10.62 6.60 7.36
C TYR A 124 10.80 6.91 5.86
N HIS A 125 12.03 7.29 5.46
CA HIS A 125 12.41 7.46 4.05
C HIS A 125 12.23 6.16 3.22
N GLY A 126 12.24 5.00 3.87
CA GLY A 126 11.96 3.70 3.27
C GLY A 126 10.58 3.63 2.60
N TYR A 127 9.56 4.25 3.21
CA TYR A 127 8.23 4.38 2.58
C TYR A 127 8.30 5.17 1.26
N GLY A 128 9.13 6.20 1.18
CA GLY A 128 9.27 7.04 -0.02
C GLY A 128 9.95 6.29 -1.15
N LEU A 129 11.01 5.53 -0.82
CA LEU A 129 11.67 4.63 -1.76
C LEU A 129 10.73 3.52 -2.25
N ALA A 130 9.89 3.00 -1.35
CA ALA A 130 8.87 2.00 -1.69
C ALA A 130 7.81 2.54 -2.66
N GLU A 131 7.31 3.77 -2.48
CA GLU A 131 6.39 4.41 -3.43
C GLU A 131 6.98 4.50 -4.85
N ILE A 132 8.26 4.88 -4.95
CA ILE A 132 8.96 4.97 -6.24
C ILE A 132 9.07 3.58 -6.87
N ALA A 133 9.55 2.61 -6.12
CA ALA A 133 9.70 1.23 -6.55
C ALA A 133 8.37 0.60 -6.96
N LEU A 134 7.31 0.85 -6.19
CA LEU A 134 5.96 0.37 -6.43
C LEU A 134 5.42 0.87 -7.77
N SER A 135 5.43 2.19 -8.01
CA SER A 135 4.94 2.74 -9.28
C SER A 135 5.74 2.20 -10.46
N GLN A 136 7.07 2.05 -10.33
CA GLN A 136 7.91 1.45 -11.35
C GLN A 136 7.55 -0.02 -11.62
N TRP A 137 7.34 -0.81 -10.57
CA TRP A 137 7.03 -2.24 -10.68
C TRP A 137 5.63 -2.49 -11.23
N ARG A 138 4.65 -1.66 -10.84
CA ARG A 138 3.31 -1.67 -11.45
C ARG A 138 3.38 -1.30 -12.93
N GLU A 139 4.14 -0.26 -13.30
CA GLU A 139 4.31 0.11 -14.70
C GLU A 139 4.92 -1.04 -15.52
N TYR A 140 5.92 -1.74 -14.95
CA TYR A 140 6.50 -2.94 -15.54
C TYR A 140 5.44 -4.01 -15.84
N PHE A 141 4.60 -4.38 -14.86
CA PHE A 141 3.58 -5.41 -15.07
C PHE A 141 2.50 -4.99 -16.08
N TYR A 142 2.04 -3.73 -16.05
CA TYR A 142 1.09 -3.24 -17.04
C TYR A 142 1.70 -3.24 -18.45
N LYS A 143 2.97 -2.85 -18.62
CA LYS A 143 3.66 -2.92 -19.92
C LYS A 143 3.83 -4.36 -20.40
N LYS A 144 4.19 -5.27 -19.50
CA LYS A 144 4.51 -6.67 -19.84
C LYS A 144 3.26 -7.52 -20.09
N TYR A 145 2.20 -7.32 -19.31
CA TYR A 145 1.04 -8.21 -19.31
C TYR A 145 -0.29 -7.52 -19.61
N GLY A 146 -0.35 -6.20 -19.65
CA GLY A 146 -1.58 -5.43 -19.90
C GLY A 146 -2.53 -5.31 -18.70
N TYR A 147 -2.46 -6.20 -17.72
CA TYR A 147 -3.30 -6.18 -16.52
C TYR A 147 -2.61 -6.88 -15.33
N ILE A 148 -3.04 -6.52 -14.11
CA ILE A 148 -2.48 -7.05 -12.86
C ILE A 148 -3.48 -7.94 -12.11
N VAL A 149 -4.72 -7.48 -11.93
CA VAL A 149 -5.75 -8.19 -11.15
C VAL A 149 -6.06 -9.55 -11.81
N ASP A 150 -6.05 -10.61 -11.00
CA ASP A 150 -6.23 -12.01 -11.43
C ASP A 150 -5.23 -12.52 -12.47
N ASN A 151 -4.06 -11.90 -12.56
CA ASN A 151 -3.01 -12.35 -13.46
C ASN A 151 -2.07 -13.35 -12.76
N PRO A 152 -2.13 -14.67 -13.06
CA PRO A 152 -1.26 -15.66 -12.41
C PRO A 152 0.23 -15.47 -12.74
N LYS A 153 0.55 -14.79 -13.84
CA LYS A 153 1.95 -14.50 -14.21
C LYS A 153 2.56 -13.47 -13.26
N VAL A 154 1.78 -12.47 -12.82
CA VAL A 154 2.21 -11.50 -11.81
C VAL A 154 2.55 -12.22 -10.50
N GLY A 155 1.64 -13.06 -10.01
CA GLY A 155 1.86 -13.85 -8.78
C GLY A 155 3.09 -14.76 -8.88
N LYS A 156 3.35 -15.37 -10.05
CA LYS A 156 4.54 -16.19 -10.28
C LYS A 156 5.84 -15.38 -10.17
N GLU A 157 5.87 -14.15 -10.67
CA GLU A 157 7.04 -13.27 -10.57
C GLU A 157 7.22 -12.69 -9.18
N MET A 158 6.15 -12.27 -8.52
CA MET A 158 6.20 -11.83 -7.12
C MET A 158 6.72 -12.94 -6.20
N LYS A 159 6.27 -14.20 -6.39
CA LYS A 159 6.78 -15.33 -5.61
C LYS A 159 8.28 -15.53 -5.76
N LYS A 160 8.85 -15.30 -6.95
CA LYS A 160 10.31 -15.34 -7.15
C LYS A 160 10.99 -14.18 -6.41
N ALA A 161 10.41 -12.98 -6.47
CA ALA A 161 10.93 -11.80 -5.80
C ALA A 161 10.98 -11.98 -4.26
N TRP A 162 9.99 -12.67 -3.68
CA TRP A 162 9.98 -13.00 -2.25
C TRP A 162 11.12 -13.92 -1.81
N GLN A 163 11.68 -14.72 -2.73
CA GLN A 163 12.81 -15.61 -2.41
C GLN A 163 14.12 -14.87 -2.23
N TRP A 164 14.23 -13.60 -2.66
CA TRP A 164 15.45 -12.83 -2.52
C TRP A 164 15.72 -12.46 -1.07
N GLY A 165 14.68 -12.14 -0.30
CA GLY A 165 14.79 -11.72 1.10
C GLY A 165 15.91 -10.70 1.28
N SER A 166 16.96 -11.09 2.01
CA SER A 166 18.17 -10.30 2.26
C SER A 166 19.36 -10.60 1.40
N ALA A 167 19.27 -11.62 0.54
CA ALA A 167 20.38 -12.02 -0.30
C ALA A 167 20.67 -10.98 -1.39
N LYS A 168 19.84 -9.93 -1.49
CA LYS A 168 19.92 -8.83 -2.45
C LYS A 168 19.61 -7.53 -1.73
N ASP A 169 20.36 -6.49 -2.03
CA ASP A 169 20.03 -5.14 -1.60
C ASP A 169 18.81 -4.60 -2.37
N PHE A 170 18.31 -3.44 -1.94
CA PHE A 170 17.13 -2.83 -2.55
C PHE A 170 17.30 -2.51 -4.03
N GLN A 171 18.45 -1.95 -4.44
CA GLN A 171 18.66 -1.55 -5.83
C GLN A 171 18.70 -2.77 -6.75
N GLU A 172 19.36 -3.83 -6.30
CA GLU A 172 19.43 -5.10 -7.00
C GLU A 172 18.05 -5.76 -7.09
N CYS A 173 17.25 -5.75 -6.01
CA CYS A 173 15.86 -6.20 -6.04
C CYS A 173 15.04 -5.48 -7.12
N ILE A 174 15.14 -4.15 -7.23
CA ILE A 174 14.42 -3.37 -8.24
C ILE A 174 14.90 -3.69 -9.66
N ARG A 175 16.22 -3.83 -9.84
CA ARG A 175 16.81 -4.22 -11.13
C ARG A 175 16.33 -5.60 -11.56
N LEU A 176 16.31 -6.58 -10.66
CA LEU A 176 15.82 -7.93 -10.92
C LEU A 176 14.31 -7.95 -11.17
N ALA A 177 13.52 -7.17 -10.43
CA ALA A 177 12.07 -7.13 -10.54
C ALA A 177 11.56 -6.43 -11.80
N THR A 178 12.26 -5.38 -12.24
CA THR A 178 11.77 -4.48 -13.30
C THR A 178 12.64 -4.43 -14.55
N GLY A 179 13.86 -5.02 -14.48
CA GLY A 179 14.88 -4.93 -15.52
C GLY A 179 15.58 -3.55 -15.60
N LYS A 180 15.29 -2.63 -14.68
CA LYS A 180 15.78 -1.24 -14.72
C LYS A 180 16.25 -0.78 -13.33
N LYS A 181 17.15 0.21 -13.30
CA LYS A 181 17.48 0.94 -12.06
C LYS A 181 16.25 1.65 -11.51
N LEU A 182 16.25 1.95 -10.22
CA LEU A 182 15.19 2.73 -9.57
C LEU A 182 15.05 4.10 -10.25
N SER A 183 13.82 4.52 -10.51
CA SER A 183 13.49 5.78 -11.18
C SER A 183 12.12 6.30 -10.74
N SER A 184 12.06 7.60 -10.44
CA SER A 184 10.83 8.30 -10.06
C SER A 184 9.86 8.57 -11.23
N GLN A 185 10.26 8.28 -12.47
CA GLN A 185 9.46 8.61 -13.66
C GLN A 185 8.05 8.02 -13.61
N ALA A 186 7.90 6.77 -13.17
CA ALA A 186 6.60 6.12 -13.09
C ALA A 186 5.70 6.76 -12.02
N LEU A 187 6.27 7.11 -10.87
CA LEU A 187 5.56 7.80 -9.79
C LEU A 187 5.14 9.21 -10.23
N ILE A 188 6.06 10.00 -10.78
CA ILE A 188 5.79 11.36 -11.28
C ILE A 188 4.67 11.32 -12.32
N LYS A 189 4.75 10.40 -13.28
CA LYS A 189 3.71 10.21 -14.29
C LYS A 189 2.37 9.86 -13.67
N GLU A 190 2.33 9.05 -12.62
CA GLU A 190 1.09 8.63 -11.95
C GLU A 190 0.42 9.76 -11.17
N ILE A 191 1.20 10.52 -10.39
CA ILE A 191 0.66 11.61 -9.56
C ILE A 191 0.31 12.87 -10.36
N THR A 192 0.90 13.05 -11.55
CA THR A 192 0.60 14.19 -12.44
C THR A 192 -0.46 13.90 -13.50
N MET A 193 -1.05 12.70 -13.53
CA MET A 193 -2.14 12.42 -14.48
C MET A 193 -3.33 13.34 -14.23
N THR A 194 -3.92 13.87 -15.29
CA THR A 194 -5.19 14.61 -15.20
C THR A 194 -6.35 13.63 -14.95
N PRO A 195 -7.47 14.08 -14.37
CA PRO A 195 -8.66 13.22 -14.19
C PRO A 195 -9.09 12.54 -15.49
N ALA A 196 -9.04 13.24 -16.63
CA ALA A 196 -9.36 12.69 -17.93
C ALA A 196 -8.42 11.55 -18.36
N GLN A 197 -7.11 11.70 -18.13
CA GLN A 197 -6.12 10.65 -18.42
C GLN A 197 -6.34 9.43 -17.51
N VAL A 198 -6.63 9.64 -16.22
CA VAL A 198 -6.92 8.56 -15.28
C VAL A 198 -8.18 7.80 -15.69
N LEU A 199 -9.24 8.51 -16.07
CA LEU A 199 -10.48 7.91 -16.53
C LEU A 199 -10.29 7.13 -17.84
N LYS A 200 -9.51 7.66 -18.80
CA LYS A 200 -9.15 6.94 -20.02
C LYS A 200 -8.43 5.63 -19.70
N ARG A 201 -7.46 5.67 -18.78
CA ARG A 201 -6.72 4.49 -18.30
C ARG A 201 -7.66 3.48 -17.61
N ALA A 202 -8.58 3.95 -16.77
CA ALA A 202 -9.56 3.12 -16.08
C ALA A 202 -10.48 2.39 -17.07
N LYS A 203 -11.04 3.10 -18.05
CA LYS A 203 -11.90 2.52 -19.10
C LYS A 203 -11.17 1.44 -19.89
N LEU A 204 -9.91 1.69 -20.26
CA LEU A 204 -9.08 0.69 -20.96
C LEU A 204 -8.88 -0.56 -20.11
N ARG A 205 -8.51 -0.40 -18.85
CA ARG A 205 -8.31 -1.53 -17.93
C ARG A 205 -9.58 -2.34 -17.73
N LEU A 206 -10.72 -1.69 -17.52
CA LEU A 206 -12.02 -2.36 -17.42
C LEU A 206 -12.39 -3.11 -18.71
N LYS A 207 -12.08 -2.56 -19.89
CA LYS A 207 -12.25 -3.26 -21.16
C LYS A 207 -11.40 -4.53 -21.21
N THR A 208 -10.13 -4.47 -20.78
CA THR A 208 -9.26 -5.64 -20.68
C THR A 208 -9.81 -6.68 -19.72
N MET A 209 -10.33 -6.27 -18.56
CA MET A 209 -10.88 -7.19 -17.56
C MET A 209 -12.08 -8.00 -18.05
N LYS A 210 -12.83 -7.54 -19.06
CA LYS A 210 -13.92 -8.33 -19.66
C LYS A 210 -13.46 -9.68 -20.23
N ALA A 211 -12.21 -9.75 -20.72
CA ALA A 211 -11.63 -10.98 -21.26
C ALA A 211 -10.91 -11.83 -20.20
N VAL A 212 -10.67 -11.28 -19.01
CA VAL A 212 -9.97 -12.00 -17.92
C VAL A 212 -10.99 -12.87 -17.19
N LYS A 213 -10.77 -14.19 -17.19
CA LYS A 213 -11.65 -15.12 -16.45
C LYS A 213 -11.59 -14.83 -14.96
N SER A 214 -12.76 -14.72 -14.32
CA SER A 214 -12.86 -14.60 -12.87
C SER A 214 -12.41 -15.89 -12.19
N TYR A 215 -11.77 -15.76 -11.03
CA TYR A 215 -11.49 -16.90 -10.16
C TYR A 215 -12.78 -17.35 -9.47
N THR A 216 -13.24 -18.56 -9.76
CA THR A 216 -14.50 -19.13 -9.23
C THR A 216 -14.28 -20.35 -8.33
N LYS A 217 -13.03 -20.76 -8.13
CA LYS A 217 -12.71 -21.92 -7.27
C LYS A 217 -12.71 -21.49 -5.80
N PRO A 218 -12.85 -22.43 -4.86
CA PRO A 218 -12.66 -22.15 -3.44
C PRO A 218 -11.27 -21.55 -3.15
N VAL A 219 -11.19 -20.68 -2.15
CA VAL A 219 -9.94 -20.07 -1.71
C VAL A 219 -9.09 -21.11 -0.98
N ASN A 220 -7.88 -21.38 -1.50
CA ASN A 220 -6.92 -22.26 -0.87
C ASN A 220 -5.54 -21.59 -0.75
N LEU A 221 -5.26 -21.05 0.43
CA LEU A 221 -4.01 -20.35 0.73
C LEU A 221 -2.86 -21.29 1.09
N LYS A 222 -3.11 -22.61 1.16
CA LYS A 222 -2.15 -23.61 1.68
C LYS A 222 -1.56 -23.21 3.05
N ALA A 223 -2.40 -22.62 3.89
CA ALA A 223 -2.03 -22.12 5.22
C ALA A 223 -3.02 -22.63 6.27
N LYS A 224 -2.56 -22.77 7.51
CA LYS A 224 -3.43 -22.99 8.68
C LYS A 224 -3.71 -21.63 9.30
N ILE A 225 -4.98 -21.22 9.33
CA ILE A 225 -5.41 -19.90 9.77
C ILE A 225 -6.35 -20.07 10.96
N LYS A 226 -6.12 -19.27 12.00
CA LYS A 226 -6.97 -19.19 13.19
C LYS A 226 -7.29 -17.73 13.46
N MET A 227 -8.57 -17.43 13.65
CA MET A 227 -9.03 -16.14 14.12
C MET A 227 -9.20 -16.21 15.63
N VAL A 228 -8.51 -15.35 16.37
CA VAL A 228 -8.47 -15.37 17.84
C VAL A 228 -8.86 -14.02 18.43
N HIS A 229 -9.51 -14.04 19.59
CA HIS A 229 -9.77 -12.87 20.41
C HIS A 229 -9.24 -13.13 21.82
N GLY A 230 -8.13 -12.47 22.17
CA GLY A 230 -7.33 -12.83 23.34
C GLY A 230 -6.88 -14.29 23.27
N LYS A 231 -7.30 -15.10 24.25
CA LYS A 231 -7.00 -16.54 24.31
C LYS A 231 -8.04 -17.43 23.61
N LYS A 232 -9.17 -16.87 23.18
CA LYS A 232 -10.29 -17.63 22.60
C LYS A 232 -10.12 -17.77 21.09
N THR A 233 -10.21 -19.00 20.58
CA THR A 233 -10.34 -19.22 19.13
C THR A 233 -11.80 -18.98 18.73
N ILE A 234 -12.02 -18.07 17.78
CA ILE A 234 -13.33 -17.76 17.23
C ILE A 234 -13.69 -18.75 16.12
N THR A 235 -12.76 -18.97 15.21
CA THR A 235 -12.92 -19.89 14.06
C THR A 235 -11.55 -20.22 13.44
N ASP A 236 -11.51 -21.26 12.62
CA ASP A 236 -10.33 -21.70 11.86
C ASP A 236 -10.72 -22.17 10.45
N ASN A 237 -9.74 -22.33 9.56
CA ASN A 237 -9.96 -22.77 8.18
C ASN A 237 -9.86 -24.29 7.97
N LYS A 238 -10.09 -25.12 9.00
CA LYS A 238 -10.02 -26.59 8.84
C LYS A 238 -11.05 -27.15 7.86
N ILE A 239 -12.22 -26.52 7.76
CA ILE A 239 -13.29 -26.92 6.83
C ILE A 239 -13.04 -26.25 5.47
N SER A 240 -13.12 -24.92 5.42
CA SER A 240 -12.74 -24.11 4.26
C SER A 240 -12.45 -22.67 4.69
N PHE A 241 -11.88 -21.88 3.78
CA PHE A 241 -11.69 -20.45 4.02
C PHE A 241 -13.04 -19.72 4.13
N GLU A 242 -14.02 -20.10 3.32
CA GLU A 242 -15.35 -19.48 3.26
C GLU A 242 -16.13 -19.71 4.57
N VAL A 243 -16.12 -20.94 5.09
CA VAL A 243 -16.76 -21.26 6.38
C VAL A 243 -16.09 -20.49 7.52
N MET A 244 -14.76 -20.35 7.49
CA MET A 244 -14.04 -19.54 8.45
C MET A 244 -14.47 -18.06 8.35
N ALA A 245 -14.47 -17.49 7.15
CA ALA A 245 -14.82 -16.10 6.90
C ALA A 245 -16.25 -15.77 7.33
N GLU A 246 -17.22 -16.64 7.01
CA GLU A 246 -18.62 -16.46 7.40
C GLU A 246 -18.80 -16.48 8.93
N LYS A 247 -18.19 -17.45 9.62
CA LYS A 247 -18.22 -17.52 11.09
C LYS A 247 -17.60 -16.28 11.73
N TYR A 248 -16.47 -15.82 11.20
CA TYR A 248 -15.81 -14.63 11.71
C TYR A 248 -16.65 -13.36 11.48
N ALA A 249 -17.25 -13.21 10.31
CA ALA A 249 -18.14 -12.09 10.00
C ALA A 249 -19.36 -12.04 10.93
N LYS A 250 -19.99 -13.19 11.21
CA LYS A 250 -21.09 -13.28 12.19
C LYS A 250 -20.65 -12.85 13.58
N TRP A 251 -19.47 -13.29 14.03
CA TRP A 251 -18.93 -12.91 15.33
C TRP A 251 -18.66 -11.40 15.42
N MET A 252 -18.06 -10.78 14.39
CA MET A 252 -17.83 -9.33 14.32
C MET A 252 -19.14 -8.53 14.36
N ASN A 253 -20.16 -8.98 13.64
CA ASN A 253 -21.47 -8.30 13.64
C ASN A 253 -22.16 -8.38 15.00
N ASN A 254 -21.97 -9.48 15.74
CA ASN A 254 -22.53 -9.62 17.09
C ASN A 254 -21.80 -8.74 18.11
N LEU A 255 -20.48 -8.57 17.97
CA LEU A 255 -19.72 -7.62 18.80
C LEU A 255 -20.21 -6.18 18.60
N ASN A 256 -20.43 -5.76 17.36
CA ASN A 256 -20.89 -4.41 17.04
C ASN A 256 -22.34 -4.12 17.49
N ARG A 257 -23.10 -5.13 17.91
CA ARG A 257 -24.45 -4.98 18.47
C ARG A 257 -24.48 -4.96 20.00
N LEU A 258 -23.34 -5.26 20.64
CA LEU A 258 -23.18 -5.26 22.10
C LEU A 258 -22.52 -3.97 22.61
N ASN A 259 -22.10 -3.09 21.70
CA ASN A 259 -21.64 -1.72 21.94
C ASN A 259 -22.64 -0.73 21.33
#